data_AF-A0A382Q6J9-F1
#
_entry.id   AF-A0A382Q6J9-F1
#
_cell.length_a   1.000
_cell.length_b   1.000
_cell.length_c   1.000
_cell.angle_alpha   90.00
_cell.angle_beta   90.00
_cell.angle_gamma   90.00
#
_symmetry.space_group_name_H-M   'P 1'
#
loop_
_entity.id
_entity.type
_entity.pdbx_description
1 polymer ?
#
loop_
_entity_poly.entity_id
_entity_poly.type
_entity_poly.pdbx_seq_one_letter_code
_entity_poly.pdbx_strand_id
1 'polypeptide(L)' 'MGQELLELRREQFNLRMQRATGQLARPHEYGRVKKDIARLKTILVELAGVVETNSADSTDN' A
#
# COMPACT_ATOMS: atom_id res chain seq x y z
N MET A 1 -2.83 5.26 -8.21
CA MET A 1 -2.12 5.13 -6.91
C MET A 1 -3.07 5.12 -5.72
N GLY A 2 -3.80 6.21 -5.43
CA GLY A 2 -4.69 6.25 -4.24
C GLY A 2 -5.84 5.22 -4.24
N GLN A 3 -6.40 4.92 -5.42
CA GLN A 3 -7.50 3.96 -5.58
C GLN A 3 -7.06 2.51 -5.30
N GLU A 4 -5.90 2.11 -5.78
CA GLU A 4 -5.35 0.76 -5.62
C GLU A 4 -5.07 0.42 -4.13
N LEU A 5 -4.53 1.39 -3.38
CA LEU A 5 -4.36 1.25 -1.93
C LEU A 5 -5.70 1.15 -1.18
N LEU A 6 -6.76 1.77 -1.71
CA LEU A 6 -8.10 1.71 -1.14
C LEU A 6 -8.77 0.36 -1.43
N GLU A 7 -8.57 -0.18 -2.63
CA GLU A 7 -9.00 -1.51 -3.05
C GLU A 7 -8.35 -2.61 -2.20
N LEU A 8 -7.03 -2.57 -2.03
CA LEU A 8 -6.32 -3.54 -1.17
C LEU A 8 -6.77 -3.48 0.30
N ARG A 9 -7.11 -2.29 0.80
CA ARG A 9 -7.67 -2.14 2.16
C ARG A 9 -9.08 -2.72 2.26
N ARG A 10 -9.90 -2.57 1.22
CA ARG A 10 -11.22 -3.22 1.15
C ARG A 10 -11.07 -4.74 1.09
N GLU A 11 -10.15 -5.26 0.29
CA GLU A 11 -9.82 -6.69 0.23
C GLU A 11 -9.35 -7.21 1.60
N GLN A 12 -8.48 -6.48 2.29
CA GLN A 12 -8.04 -6.81 3.64
C GLN A 12 -9.22 -6.87 4.64
N PHE A 13 -10.15 -5.91 4.57
CA PHE A 13 -11.34 -5.89 5.41
C PHE A 13 -12.23 -7.11 5.13
N ASN A 14 -12.49 -7.41 3.86
CA ASN A 14 -13.26 -8.58 3.46
C ASN A 14 -12.63 -9.89 3.97
N LEU A 15 -11.31 -10.04 3.85
CA LEU A 15 -10.59 -11.21 4.37
C LEU A 15 -10.70 -11.33 5.91
N ARG A 16 -10.68 -10.20 6.64
CA ARG A 16 -10.91 -10.20 8.10
C ARG A 16 -12.33 -10.62 8.45
N MET A 17 -13.33 -10.14 7.71
CA MET A 17 -14.73 -10.49 7.91
C MET A 17 -15.00 -11.97 7.58
N GLN A 18 -14.41 -12.49 6.50
CA GLN A 18 -14.49 -13.92 6.16
C GLN A 18 -13.89 -14.80 7.26
N ARG A 19 -12.75 -14.40 7.83
CA ARG A 19 -12.16 -15.10 8.97
C ARG A 19 -13.04 -15.04 10.23
N ALA A 20 -13.66 -13.89 10.50
CA ALA A 20 -14.53 -13.71 11.66
C ALA A 20 -15.85 -14.50 11.56
N THR A 21 -16.36 -14.68 10.34
CA THR A 21 -17.59 -15.46 10.08
C THR A 21 -17.37 -16.97 10.03
N GLY A 22 -16.13 -17.44 10.23
CA GLY A 22 -15.80 -18.87 10.22
C GLY A 22 -15.84 -19.52 8.83
N GLN A 23 -15.95 -18.72 7.77
CA GLN A 23 -15.78 -19.22 6.41
C GLN A 23 -14.32 -19.62 6.16
N LEU A 24 -14.08 -20.54 5.23
CA LEU A 24 -12.74 -20.97 4.79
C LEU A 24 -11.99 -19.78 4.18
N ALA A 25 -11.36 -18.97 5.05
CA ALA A 25 -10.53 -17.86 4.65
C ALA A 25 -9.24 -18.41 4.02
N ARG A 26 -8.88 -17.92 2.83
CA ARG A 26 -7.62 -18.26 2.15
C ARG A 26 -6.45 -17.60 2.88
N PRO A 27 -5.67 -18.33 3.70
CA PRO A 27 -4.70 -17.69 4.60
C PRO A 27 -3.53 -17.03 3.85
N HIS A 28 -3.21 -17.56 2.66
CA HIS A 28 -2.17 -17.03 1.78
C HIS A 28 -2.53 -15.66 1.20
N GLU A 29 -3.81 -15.37 0.97
CA GLU A 29 -4.26 -14.08 0.44
C GLU A 29 -4.05 -12.96 1.45
N TYR A 30 -4.20 -13.24 2.76
CA TYR A 30 -3.92 -12.25 3.80
C TYR A 30 -2.46 -11.79 3.79
N GLY A 31 -1.53 -12.73 3.59
CA GLY A 31 -0.10 -12.45 3.45
C GLY A 31 0.23 -11.66 2.19
N ARG A 32 -0.41 -11.99 1.06
CA ARG A 32 -0.27 -11.28 -0.22
C ARG A 32 -0.73 -9.82 -0.09
N VAL A 33 -1.98 -9.59 0.35
CA VAL A 33 -2.57 -8.25 0.49
C VAL A 33 -1.74 -7.36 1.42
N LYS A 34 -1.23 -7.91 2.53
CA LYS A 34 -0.35 -7.17 3.45
C LYS A 34 0.95 -6.71 2.77
N LYS A 35 1.57 -7.56 1.95
CA LYS A 35 2.80 -7.25 1.21
C LYS A 35 2.54 -6.20 0.13
N ASP A 36 1.43 -6.30 -0.60
CA ASP A 36 1.09 -5.37 -1.67
C ASP A 36 0.83 -3.95 -1.12
N ILE A 37 0.13 -3.84 0.02
CA ILE A 37 -0.03 -2.56 0.74
C ILE A 37 1.32 -1.98 1.15
N ALA A 38 2.24 -2.82 1.64
CA ALA A 38 3.57 -2.36 2.05
C ALA A 38 4.38 -1.82 0.85
N ARG A 39 4.40 -2.53 -0.28
CA ARG A 39 5.11 -2.06 -1.49
C ARG A 39 4.56 -0.72 -1.99
N LEU A 40 3.24 -0.58 -2.08
CA LEU A 40 2.63 0.69 -2.52
C LEU A 40 2.97 1.84 -1.59
N LYS A 41 2.97 1.61 -0.27
CA LYS A 41 3.40 2.63 0.69
C LYS A 41 4.86 3.02 0.49
N THR A 42 5.75 2.05 0.26
CA THR A 42 7.16 2.33 -0.02
C THR A 42 7.32 3.17 -1.28
N ILE A 43 6.66 2.81 -2.39
CA ILE A 43 6.72 3.58 -3.64
C ILE A 43 6.16 4.99 -3.44
N LEU A 44 5.08 5.17 -2.67
CA LEU A 44 4.56 6.50 -2.36
C LEU A 44 5.56 7.35 -1.57
N VAL A 45 6.29 6.74 -0.63
CA VAL A 45 7.35 7.41 0.14
C VAL A 45 8.55 7.73 -0.75
N GLU A 46 8.99 6.80 -1.58
CA GLU A 46 10.07 7.03 -2.55
C GLU A 46 9.70 8.15 -3.52
N LEU A 47 8.49 8.14 -4.07
CA LEU A 47 8.01 9.19 -4.96
C LEU A 47 7.95 10.54 -4.25
N ALA A 48 7.43 10.59 -3.01
CA ALA A 48 7.39 11.83 -2.23
C ALA A 48 8.78 12.36 -1.89
N GLY A 49 9.72 11.49 -1.49
CA GLY A 49 11.10 11.86 -1.20
C GLY A 49 11.87 12.32 -2.45
N VAL A 50 11.59 11.72 -3.61
CA VAL A 50 12.19 12.14 -4.90
C VAL A 50 11.67 13.51 -5.36
N VAL A 51 10.45 13.90 -4.98
CA VAL A 51 9.92 15.25 -5.29
C VAL A 51 10.69 16.34 -4.55
N GLU A 52 11.12 16.10 -3.31
CA GLU A 52 11.84 17.11 -2.51
C GLU A 52 13.29 17.32 -2.97
N THR A 53 13.93 16.30 -3.56
CA THR A 53 15.33 16.39 -4.02
C THR A 53 15.53 17.18 -5.32
N ASN A 54 14.49 17.35 -6.14
CA ASN A 54 14.60 18.04 -7.43
C ASN A 54 14.43 19.57 -7.35
N SER A 55 14.09 20.10 -6.18
CA SER A 55 13.93 21.54 -5.92
C SER A 55 15.15 22.22 -5.29
N ALA A 56 16.21 21.47 -4.98
CA ALA A 56 17.40 22.00 -4.30
C ALA A 56 18.54 22.42 -5.25
N ASP A 57 18.37 22.25 -6.57
CA ASP A 57 19.44 22.51 -7.55
C ASP A 57 19.07 23.69 -8.48
N SER A 58 19.05 24.92 -7.96
CA SER A 58 19.12 26.18 -8.77
C SER A 58 19.20 27.50 -7.98
N THR A 59 19.98 27.58 -6.90
CA THR A 59 20.39 28.89 -6.35
C THR A 59 21.77 28.78 -5.73
N ASP A 60 22.79 28.84 -6.57
CA ASP A 60 24.12 29.34 -6.22
C ASP A 60 24.82 29.83 -7.50
N ASN A 61 24.51 31.07 -7.87
CA ASN A 61 25.40 31.98 -8.60
C ASN A 61 24.98 33.43 -8.34
#